data_AF-A0A494YCH1-F1
#
_entry.id   AF-A0A494YCH1-F1
#
_cell.length_a   1.000
_cell.length_b   1.000
_cell.length_c   1.000
_cell.angle_alpha   90.00
_cell.angle_beta   90.00
_cell.angle_gamma   90.00
#
_symmetry.space_group_name_H-M   'P 1'
#
loop_
_entity.id
_entity.type
_entity.pdbx_description
1 polymer ?
#
loop_
_entity_poly.entity_id
_entity_poly.type
_entity_poly.pdbx_seq_one_letter_code
_entity_poly.pdbx_strand_id
1 'polypeptide(L)'
;MDRNKSHTNHISLVISVLESRFGQSALQSGGVIVMKRILLVMFSILFVVTGIVSYPANRASACSCVGGSAKDKLERSTVVFEGKVIKKGKTRQSQFGGLREYTFDVDKAWKGVQSSKVTIYSYDGSEASCGLQFNKGQSYLVYSYLDKDNSLQTNYCSGNIPISQAGDEINQLGLGTTVNKNAEIQTESNQGPSYIVVVSVGIIIMLTITIFGIWRIKKRNKFS
;
A
#
# COMPACT_ATOMS: atom_id res chain seq x y z
N MET A 1 -76.64 -70.28 33.67
CA MET A 1 -75.42 -71.08 33.50
C MET A 1 -74.74 -70.65 32.22
N ASP A 2 -73.60 -69.99 32.43
CA ASP A 2 -72.44 -69.77 31.58
C ASP A 2 -72.45 -70.28 30.13
N ARG A 3 -72.05 -69.37 29.24
CA ARG A 3 -70.75 -69.39 28.51
C ARG A 3 -70.94 -68.65 27.18
N ASN A 4 -69.98 -67.94 26.60
CA ASN A 4 -68.64 -67.47 26.95
C ASN A 4 -68.26 -66.74 25.65
N LYS A 5 -68.10 -65.41 25.65
CA LYS A 5 -66.76 -64.82 25.61
C LYS A 5 -65.94 -65.30 24.38
N SER A 6 -66.37 -64.93 23.18
CA SER A 6 -65.58 -65.09 21.95
C SER A 6 -65.83 -63.94 20.98
N HIS A 7 -65.81 -62.69 21.48
CA HIS A 7 -65.96 -61.51 20.61
C HIS A 7 -65.01 -60.35 20.93
N THR A 8 -64.12 -60.49 21.91
CA THR A 8 -63.31 -59.37 22.42
C THR A 8 -61.80 -59.51 22.19
N ASN A 9 -61.30 -60.62 21.64
CA ASN A 9 -59.85 -60.84 21.47
C ASN A 9 -59.28 -60.44 20.10
N HIS A 10 -60.10 -60.11 19.10
CA HIS A 10 -59.60 -59.70 17.79
C HIS A 10 -59.47 -58.18 17.60
N ILE A 11 -60.23 -57.37 18.34
CA ILE A 11 -60.20 -55.90 18.19
C ILE A 11 -59.01 -55.30 18.95
N SER A 12 -58.60 -55.90 20.07
CA SER A 12 -57.46 -55.42 20.86
C SER A 12 -56.09 -55.66 20.20
N LEU A 13 -56.01 -56.57 19.22
CA LEU A 13 -54.75 -56.90 18.53
C LEU A 13 -54.49 -56.00 17.30
N VAL A 14 -55.52 -55.31 16.78
CA VAL A 14 -55.38 -54.39 15.64
C VAL A 14 -54.98 -52.98 16.12
N ILE A 15 -55.41 -52.59 17.32
CA ILE A 15 -55.08 -51.28 17.91
C ILE A 15 -53.60 -51.21 18.33
N SER A 16 -53.01 -52.30 18.82
CA SER A 16 -51.59 -52.35 19.18
C SER A 16 -50.64 -52.31 17.98
N VAL A 17 -51.07 -52.79 16.80
CA VAL A 17 -50.25 -52.76 15.58
C VAL A 17 -50.27 -51.37 14.92
N LEU A 18 -51.36 -50.60 15.05
CA LEU A 18 -51.47 -49.26 14.47
C LEU A 18 -50.74 -48.17 15.27
N GLU A 19 -50.61 -48.30 16.60
CA GLU A 19 -49.80 -47.37 17.41
C GLU A 19 -48.29 -47.54 17.21
N SER A 20 -47.84 -48.69 16.70
CA SER A 20 -46.41 -48.92 16.41
C SER A 20 -45.91 -48.26 15.11
N ARG A 21 -46.82 -47.76 14.25
CA ARG A 21 -46.47 -47.20 12.92
C ARG A 21 -46.58 -45.68 12.82
N PHE A 22 -47.04 -44.97 13.85
CA PHE A 22 -47.22 -43.52 13.82
C PHE A 22 -46.19 -42.71 14.64
N GLY A 23 -45.23 -43.37 15.30
CA GLY A 23 -44.29 -42.72 16.23
C GLY A 23 -42.86 -42.50 15.74
N GLN A 24 -42.55 -42.59 14.44
CA GLN A 24 -41.15 -42.53 13.98
C GLN A 24 -40.81 -41.59 12.81
N SER A 25 -41.77 -40.80 12.30
CA SER A 25 -41.49 -39.81 11.25
C SER A 25 -41.08 -38.42 11.77
N ALA A 26 -40.83 -38.25 13.08
CA ALA A 26 -40.48 -36.94 13.66
C ALA A 26 -38.99 -36.77 14.07
N LEU A 27 -38.11 -37.73 13.78
CA LEU A 27 -36.67 -37.65 14.14
C LEU A 27 -35.72 -37.83 12.95
N GLN A 28 -36.12 -37.36 11.75
CA GLN A 28 -35.22 -37.38 10.59
C GLN A 28 -35.33 -36.16 9.67
N SER A 29 -35.99 -35.09 10.12
CA SER A 29 -36.00 -33.80 9.39
C SER A 29 -34.99 -32.79 9.94
N GLY A 30 -34.61 -32.90 11.21
CA GLY A 30 -33.64 -32.00 11.86
C GLY A 30 -32.26 -32.05 11.18
N GLY A 31 -31.74 -33.25 10.90
CA GLY A 31 -30.42 -33.42 10.30
C GLY A 31 -30.31 -32.91 8.85
N VAL A 32 -31.34 -33.14 8.03
CA VAL A 32 -31.34 -32.72 6.62
C VAL A 32 -31.57 -31.20 6.49
N ILE A 33 -32.42 -30.60 7.33
CA ILE A 33 -32.62 -29.14 7.37
C ILE A 33 -31.36 -28.44 7.90
N VAL A 34 -30.71 -29.01 8.94
CA VAL A 34 -29.46 -28.48 9.48
C VAL A 34 -28.33 -28.63 8.46
N MET A 35 -28.21 -29.76 7.74
CA MET A 35 -27.19 -29.95 6.71
C MET A 35 -27.40 -29.03 5.50
N LYS A 36 -28.65 -28.79 5.09
CA LYS A 36 -28.98 -27.84 4.01
C LYS A 36 -28.71 -26.38 4.42
N ARG A 37 -28.97 -26.02 5.68
CA ARG A 37 -28.63 -24.69 6.24
C ARG A 37 -27.13 -24.50 6.39
N ILE A 38 -26.39 -25.53 6.84
CA ILE A 38 -24.92 -25.51 6.92
C ILE A 38 -24.29 -25.39 5.53
N LEU A 39 -24.79 -26.13 4.53
CA LEU A 39 -24.32 -26.02 3.15
C LEU A 39 -24.59 -24.62 2.55
N LEU A 40 -25.74 -24.01 2.82
CA LEU A 40 -26.05 -22.65 2.38
C LEU A 40 -25.15 -21.60 3.06
N VAL A 41 -24.87 -21.76 4.36
CA VAL A 41 -23.95 -20.88 5.09
C VAL A 41 -22.51 -21.07 4.59
N MET A 42 -22.05 -22.30 4.36
CA MET A 42 -20.74 -22.58 3.77
C MET A 42 -20.60 -21.98 2.37
N PHE A 43 -21.62 -22.12 1.53
CA PHE A 43 -21.61 -21.57 0.17
C PHE A 43 -21.63 -20.03 0.20
N SER A 44 -22.40 -19.44 1.14
CA SER A 44 -22.41 -17.99 1.36
C SER A 44 -21.06 -17.47 1.87
N ILE A 45 -20.40 -18.19 2.80
CA ILE A 45 -19.07 -17.84 3.29
C ILE A 45 -18.04 -17.96 2.16
N LEU A 46 -18.12 -19.02 1.35
CA LEU A 46 -17.25 -19.21 0.20
C LEU A 46 -17.41 -18.05 -0.80
N PHE A 47 -18.64 -17.62 -1.08
CA PHE A 47 -18.93 -16.47 -1.95
C PHE A 47 -18.40 -15.14 -1.37
N VAL A 48 -18.51 -14.95 -0.06
CA VAL A 48 -17.98 -13.75 0.61
C VAL A 48 -16.46 -13.75 0.60
N VAL A 49 -15.82 -14.89 0.85
CA VAL A 49 -14.35 -15.03 0.83
C VAL A 49 -13.80 -14.86 -0.58
N THR A 50 -14.43 -15.45 -1.61
CA THR A 50 -14.02 -15.23 -3.01
C THR A 50 -14.24 -13.78 -3.43
N GLY A 51 -15.30 -13.12 -2.95
CA GLY A 51 -15.53 -11.69 -3.18
C GLY A 51 -14.45 -10.79 -2.57
N ILE A 52 -13.95 -11.12 -1.37
CA ILE A 52 -12.89 -10.36 -0.69
C ILE A 52 -11.53 -10.57 -1.38
N VAL A 53 -11.23 -11.79 -1.83
CA VAL A 53 -9.95 -12.12 -2.50
C VAL A 53 -9.93 -11.60 -3.96
N SER A 54 -11.09 -11.42 -4.59
CA SER A 54 -11.19 -10.92 -5.97
C SER A 54 -11.20 -9.39 -6.09
N TYR A 55 -10.97 -8.65 -5.01
CA TYR A 55 -10.78 -7.20 -5.11
C TYR A 55 -9.31 -6.91 -5.45
N PRO A 56 -8.96 -6.60 -6.72
CA PRO A 56 -7.65 -6.06 -6.99
C PRO A 56 -7.53 -4.75 -6.22
N ALA A 57 -6.63 -4.72 -5.23
CA ALA A 57 -6.23 -3.50 -4.52
C ALA A 57 -5.42 -2.55 -5.41
N ASN A 58 -5.72 -2.52 -6.70
CA ASN A 58 -5.16 -1.58 -7.66
C ASN A 58 -5.84 -0.25 -7.39
N ARG A 59 -5.23 0.56 -6.53
CA ARG A 59 -5.58 1.97 -6.39
C ARG A 59 -5.33 2.62 -7.75
N ALA A 60 -6.38 2.73 -8.56
CA ALA A 60 -6.38 3.56 -9.76
C ALA A 60 -6.29 5.01 -9.30
N SER A 61 -5.07 5.48 -9.07
CA SER A 61 -4.81 6.86 -8.70
C SER A 61 -4.88 7.68 -9.99
N ALA A 62 -6.05 8.25 -10.27
CA ALA A 62 -6.16 9.26 -11.31
C ALA A 62 -5.37 10.50 -10.87
N CYS A 63 -4.45 10.98 -11.72
CA CYS A 63 -3.79 12.25 -11.49
C CYS A 63 -4.75 13.40 -11.85
N SER A 64 -5.15 14.20 -10.86
CA SER A 64 -5.74 15.52 -11.10
C SER A 64 -4.66 16.57 -10.79
N CYS A 65 -4.04 17.09 -11.84
CA CYS A 65 -2.98 18.09 -11.68
C CYS A 65 -3.61 19.43 -11.27
N VAL A 66 -3.09 20.02 -10.21
CA VAL A 66 -3.40 21.41 -9.86
C VAL A 66 -2.45 22.29 -10.66
N GLY A 67 -3.01 23.06 -11.60
CA GLY A 67 -2.25 24.06 -12.36
C GLY A 67 -1.66 25.16 -11.47
N GLY A 68 -0.91 26.07 -12.08
CA GLY A 68 -0.33 27.21 -11.40
C GLY A 68 0.73 27.92 -12.23
N SER A 69 1.10 29.12 -11.80
CA SER A 69 2.21 29.87 -12.38
C SER A 69 3.55 29.16 -12.13
N ALA A 70 4.59 29.56 -12.86
CA ALA A 70 5.93 29.00 -12.65
C ALA A 70 6.45 29.30 -11.23
N LYS A 71 6.03 30.43 -10.65
CA LYS A 71 6.35 30.81 -9.26
C LYS A 71 5.66 29.89 -8.25
N ASP A 72 4.38 29.57 -8.46
CA ASP A 72 3.67 28.63 -7.57
C ASP A 72 4.32 27.23 -7.59
N LYS A 73 4.75 26.77 -8.77
CA LYS A 73 5.48 25.51 -8.93
C LYS A 73 6.85 25.57 -8.25
N LEU A 74 7.56 26.69 -8.37
CA LEU A 74 8.86 26.93 -7.71
C LEU A 74 8.75 26.89 -6.18
N GLU A 75 7.70 27.49 -5.62
CA GLU A 75 7.47 27.52 -4.17
C GLU A 75 7.26 26.10 -3.62
N ARG A 76 6.42 25.29 -4.29
CA ARG A 76 6.11 23.91 -3.88
C ARG A 76 7.24 22.91 -4.14
N SER A 77 8.18 23.23 -5.02
CA SER A 77 9.29 22.34 -5.38
C SER A 77 10.45 22.45 -4.40
N THR A 78 11.20 21.38 -4.22
CA THR A 78 12.46 21.41 -3.46
C THR A 78 13.63 21.83 -4.35
N VAL A 79 13.66 21.32 -5.59
CA VAL A 79 14.76 21.54 -6.53
C VAL A 79 14.17 21.88 -7.91
N VAL A 80 14.64 22.98 -8.50
CA VAL A 80 14.20 23.48 -9.80
C VAL A 80 15.38 23.87 -10.66
N PHE A 81 15.47 23.29 -11.85
CA PHE A 81 16.61 23.47 -12.75
C PHE A 81 16.29 23.25 -14.22
N GLU A 82 17.15 23.78 -15.07
CA GLU A 82 17.24 23.55 -16.50
C GLU A 82 18.43 22.61 -16.74
N GLY A 83 18.19 21.48 -17.39
CA GLY A 83 19.26 20.53 -17.67
C GLY A 83 18.95 19.54 -18.77
N LYS A 84 20.02 18.98 -19.34
CA LYS A 84 19.99 17.98 -20.40
C LYS A 84 20.02 16.58 -19.83
N VAL A 85 19.14 15.70 -20.27
CA VAL A 85 19.13 14.29 -19.85
C VAL A 85 20.35 13.57 -20.42
N ILE A 86 21.31 13.20 -19.57
CA ILE A 86 22.52 12.47 -19.98
C ILE A 86 22.40 10.96 -19.76
N LYS A 87 21.50 10.52 -18.88
CA LYS A 87 21.27 9.09 -18.59
C LYS A 87 19.80 8.81 -18.32
N LYS A 88 19.28 7.74 -18.91
CA LYS A 88 18.05 7.05 -18.51
C LYS A 88 18.46 5.74 -17.85
N GLY A 89 18.22 5.62 -16.55
CA GLY A 89 18.66 4.50 -15.73
C GLY A 89 17.63 3.39 -15.62
N LYS A 90 17.82 2.54 -14.60
CA LYS A 90 16.92 1.41 -14.31
C LYS A 90 15.64 1.89 -13.65
N THR A 91 14.61 1.05 -13.72
CA THR A 91 13.38 1.22 -12.93
C THR A 91 13.54 0.49 -11.61
N ARG A 92 13.29 1.18 -10.50
CA ARG A 92 13.14 0.58 -9.17
C ARG A 92 11.66 0.47 -8.83
N GLN A 93 11.25 -0.60 -8.13
CA GLN A 93 9.87 -0.74 -7.68
C GLN A 93 9.64 0.09 -6.42
N SER A 94 8.51 0.78 -6.35
CA SER A 94 8.04 1.51 -5.17
C SER A 94 6.63 1.02 -4.80
N GLN A 95 6.15 1.43 -3.63
CA GLN A 95 4.78 1.14 -3.18
C GLN A 95 3.70 1.66 -4.15
N PHE A 96 4.03 2.64 -4.99
CA PHE A 96 3.10 3.30 -5.92
C PHE A 96 3.41 2.98 -7.39
N GLY A 97 4.31 2.03 -7.66
CA GLY A 97 4.69 1.60 -9.01
C GLY A 97 6.18 1.77 -9.32
N GLY A 98 6.55 1.59 -10.58
CA GLY A 98 7.93 1.74 -11.03
C GLY A 98 8.38 3.20 -10.98
N LEU A 99 9.62 3.42 -10.55
CA LEU A 99 10.32 4.72 -10.58
C LEU A 99 11.55 4.60 -11.49
N ARG A 100 11.55 5.35 -12.59
CA ARG A 100 12.65 5.41 -13.56
C ARG A 100 13.67 6.47 -13.13
N GLU A 101 14.94 6.08 -13.07
CA GLU A 101 16.05 6.99 -12.81
C GLU A 101 16.39 7.84 -14.05
N TYR A 102 16.64 9.13 -13.83
CA TYR A 102 17.15 10.07 -14.84
C TYR A 102 18.26 10.92 -14.27
N THR A 103 19.39 11.03 -14.98
CA THR A 103 20.48 11.95 -14.62
C THR A 103 20.54 13.07 -15.63
N PHE A 104 20.59 14.30 -15.12
CA PHE A 104 20.66 15.54 -15.87
C PHE A 104 22.04 16.18 -15.70
N ASP A 105 22.59 16.70 -16.80
CA ASP A 105 23.64 17.72 -16.77
C ASP A 105 22.94 19.07 -16.66
N VAL A 106 23.14 19.75 -15.53
CA VAL A 106 22.43 20.97 -15.16
C VAL A 106 23.22 22.18 -15.59
N ASP A 107 22.55 23.08 -16.31
CA ASP A 107 23.15 24.32 -16.81
C ASP A 107 22.73 25.52 -15.94
N LYS A 108 21.45 25.57 -15.54
CA LYS A 108 20.90 26.66 -14.72
C LYS A 108 19.97 26.12 -13.65
N ALA A 109 19.94 26.78 -12.49
CA ALA A 109 19.09 26.43 -11.37
C ALA A 109 18.36 27.63 -10.80
N TRP A 110 17.13 27.41 -10.35
CA TRP A 110 16.33 28.41 -9.62
C TRP A 110 16.14 28.03 -8.16
N LYS A 111 16.33 26.75 -7.81
CA LYS A 111 16.20 26.28 -6.42
C LYS A 111 16.98 24.99 -6.19
N GLY A 112 17.69 24.91 -5.07
CA GLY A 112 18.13 23.64 -4.48
C GLY A 112 19.18 22.82 -5.25
N VAL A 113 19.80 23.34 -6.32
CA VAL A 113 20.89 22.65 -7.02
C VAL A 113 22.24 23.26 -6.65
N GLN A 114 23.19 22.41 -6.27
CA GLN A 114 24.59 22.78 -6.00
C GLN A 114 25.60 22.02 -6.88
N SER A 115 25.14 21.03 -7.65
CA SER A 115 25.98 20.17 -8.49
C SER A 115 25.55 20.24 -9.96
N SER A 116 26.52 20.15 -10.88
CA SER A 116 26.27 20.08 -12.32
C SER A 116 25.59 18.78 -12.75
N LYS A 117 25.52 17.77 -11.88
CA LYS A 117 24.79 16.53 -12.14
C LYS A 117 23.73 16.31 -11.08
N VAL A 118 22.48 16.19 -11.52
CA VAL A 118 21.34 15.90 -10.65
C VAL A 118 20.67 14.63 -11.13
N THR A 119 20.47 13.68 -10.21
CA THR A 119 19.70 12.46 -10.47
C THR A 119 18.34 12.59 -9.80
N ILE A 120 17.28 12.34 -10.57
CA ILE A 120 15.90 12.32 -10.09
C ILE A 120 15.22 11.01 -10.49
N TYR A 121 14.09 10.72 -9.86
CA TYR A 121 13.21 9.63 -10.22
C TYR A 121 11.85 10.15 -10.69
N SER A 122 11.30 9.53 -11.72
CA SER A 122 9.94 9.79 -12.19
C SER A 122 9.16 8.50 -12.26
N TYR A 123 7.84 8.56 -12.06
CA TYR A 123 6.98 7.39 -12.25
C TYR A 123 7.14 6.82 -13.66
N ASP A 124 7.47 5.53 -13.73
CA ASP A 124 7.73 4.79 -14.96
C ASP A 124 6.39 4.32 -15.54
N GLY A 125 5.75 5.22 -16.28
CA GLY A 125 4.42 4.99 -16.82
C GLY A 125 4.00 6.09 -17.79
N SER A 126 2.73 6.04 -18.20
CA SER A 126 2.10 7.11 -18.98
C SER A 126 1.54 8.19 -18.06
N GLU A 127 1.11 9.30 -18.67
CA GLU A 127 0.46 10.42 -18.00
C GLU A 127 -0.77 9.97 -17.19
N ALA A 128 -1.50 8.95 -17.67
CA ALA A 128 -2.64 8.35 -16.99
C ALA A 128 -2.27 7.71 -15.63
N SER A 129 -1.01 7.34 -15.44
CA SER A 129 -0.46 6.82 -14.18
C SER A 129 0.45 7.82 -13.49
N CYS A 130 0.30 9.13 -13.79
CA CYS A 130 1.18 10.19 -13.30
C CYS A 130 2.64 10.06 -13.74
N GLY A 131 2.90 9.16 -14.70
CA GLY A 131 4.22 8.89 -15.23
C GLY A 131 4.69 9.99 -16.16
N LEU A 132 5.96 10.34 -16.04
CA LEU A 132 6.61 11.30 -16.92
C LEU A 132 7.91 10.71 -17.42
N GLN A 133 8.07 10.66 -18.73
CA GLN A 133 9.28 10.16 -19.37
C GLN A 133 10.12 11.29 -19.94
N PHE A 134 11.38 11.33 -19.54
CA PHE A 134 12.37 12.21 -20.14
C PHE A 134 13.12 11.50 -21.26
N ASN A 135 13.35 12.22 -22.36
CA ASN A 135 14.11 11.72 -23.50
C ASN A 135 15.60 12.06 -23.35
N LYS A 136 16.47 11.05 -23.48
CA LYS A 136 17.93 11.24 -23.44
C LYS A 136 18.35 12.23 -24.53
N GLY A 137 19.22 13.16 -24.18
CA GLY A 137 19.73 14.20 -25.07
C GLY A 137 18.82 15.43 -25.22
N GLN A 138 17.62 15.42 -24.63
CA GLN A 138 16.74 16.59 -24.59
C GLN A 138 16.92 17.37 -23.29
N SER A 139 16.67 18.67 -23.34
CA SER A 139 16.74 19.57 -22.19
C SER A 139 15.36 19.94 -21.69
N TYR A 140 15.22 20.04 -20.37
CA TYR A 140 13.95 20.29 -19.70
C TYR A 140 14.13 21.32 -18.59
N LEU A 141 13.08 22.10 -18.35
CA LEU A 141 12.85 22.76 -17.07
C LEU A 141 12.16 21.74 -16.15
N VAL A 142 12.83 21.41 -15.05
CA VAL A 142 12.44 20.34 -14.14
C VAL A 142 12.05 20.93 -12.78
N TYR A 143 10.90 20.52 -12.29
CA TYR A 143 10.40 20.78 -10.95
C TYR A 143 10.36 19.46 -10.19
N SER A 144 11.07 19.38 -9.07
CA SER A 144 11.22 18.15 -8.31
C SER A 144 11.13 18.38 -6.81
N TYR A 145 10.70 17.35 -6.09
CA TYR A 145 10.45 17.34 -4.66
C TYR A 145 11.13 16.15 -4.00
N LEU A 146 11.47 16.28 -2.72
CA LEU A 146 11.97 15.14 -1.95
C LEU A 146 10.82 14.20 -1.56
N ASP A 147 10.96 12.93 -1.87
CA ASP A 147 10.08 11.88 -1.33
C ASP A 147 10.54 11.46 0.08
N LYS A 148 9.75 10.63 0.75
CA LYS A 148 9.99 10.15 2.12
C LYS A 148 11.35 9.46 2.32
N ASP A 149 11.91 8.88 1.25
CA ASP A 149 13.22 8.24 1.24
C ASP A 149 14.38 9.23 0.97
N ASN A 150 14.11 10.54 0.98
CA ASN A 150 15.02 11.61 0.56
C ASN A 150 15.49 11.51 -0.89
N SER A 151 14.84 10.68 -1.72
CA SER A 151 15.10 10.69 -3.16
C SER A 151 14.41 11.88 -3.80
N LEU A 152 15.10 12.52 -4.75
CA LEU A 152 14.52 13.59 -5.53
C LEU A 152 13.60 12.97 -6.60
N GLN A 153 12.32 13.31 -6.54
CA GLN A 153 11.29 12.78 -7.42
C GLN A 153 10.56 13.86 -8.19
N THR A 154 9.94 13.47 -9.28
CA THR A 154 9.03 14.30 -10.06
C THR A 154 7.93 13.44 -10.67
N ASN A 155 6.89 14.08 -11.20
CA ASN A 155 5.78 13.41 -11.86
C ASN A 155 5.19 14.30 -12.96
N TYR A 156 4.22 13.76 -13.68
CA TYR A 156 3.52 14.49 -14.75
C TYR A 156 2.93 15.84 -14.28
N CYS A 157 2.36 15.89 -13.07
CA CYS A 157 1.74 17.09 -12.52
C CYS A 157 2.71 18.12 -11.93
N SER A 158 4.01 17.82 -11.87
CA SER A 158 5.00 18.72 -11.25
C SER A 158 5.27 19.96 -12.11
N GLY A 159 4.83 19.95 -13.39
CA GLY A 159 4.96 21.08 -14.31
C GLY A 159 6.28 21.10 -15.08
N ASN A 160 6.93 19.95 -15.21
CA ASN A 160 8.12 19.79 -16.06
C ASN A 160 7.77 20.03 -17.53
N ILE A 161 8.65 20.69 -18.26
CA ILE A 161 8.40 21.04 -19.66
C ILE A 161 9.70 21.02 -20.46
N PRO A 162 9.68 20.61 -21.76
CA PRO A 162 10.83 20.74 -22.63
C PRO A 162 11.31 22.19 -22.70
N ILE A 163 12.63 22.41 -22.72
CA ILE A 163 13.17 23.77 -22.66
C ILE A 163 12.72 24.64 -23.85
N SER A 164 12.45 24.02 -25.00
CA SER A 164 11.94 24.70 -26.19
C SER A 164 10.56 25.31 -26.01
N GLN A 165 9.82 24.91 -24.98
CA GLN A 165 8.48 25.40 -24.66
C GLN A 165 8.43 26.19 -23.35
N ALA A 166 9.56 26.28 -22.61
CA ALA A 166 9.62 26.84 -21.27
C ALA A 166 9.78 28.37 -21.19
N GLY A 167 9.59 29.08 -22.31
CA GLY A 167 9.92 30.51 -22.41
C GLY A 167 9.15 31.36 -21.41
N ASP A 168 7.84 31.12 -21.29
CA ASP A 168 6.96 31.84 -20.37
C ASP A 168 7.30 31.51 -18.91
N GLU A 169 7.59 30.24 -18.60
CA GLU A 169 8.02 29.82 -17.27
C GLU A 169 9.34 30.46 -16.87
N ILE A 170 10.33 30.47 -17.76
CA ILE A 170 11.64 31.10 -17.50
C ILE A 170 11.47 32.61 -17.27
N ASN A 171 10.63 33.28 -18.06
CA ASN A 171 10.34 34.69 -17.86
C ASN A 171 9.70 34.96 -16.49
N GLN A 172 8.81 34.08 -16.03
CA GLN A 172 8.19 34.20 -14.71
C GLN A 172 9.15 33.87 -13.56
N LEU A 173 10.04 32.90 -13.74
CA LEU A 173 11.05 32.50 -12.75
C LEU A 173 12.17 33.53 -12.61
N GLY A 174 12.47 34.28 -13.68
CA GLY A 174 13.53 35.27 -13.71
C GLY A 174 14.93 34.67 -13.85
N LEU A 175 15.93 35.44 -13.41
CA LEU A 175 17.33 35.06 -13.50
C LEU A 175 17.63 33.85 -12.61
N GLY A 176 17.94 32.70 -13.22
CA GLY A 176 18.49 31.54 -12.52
C GLY A 176 20.01 31.62 -12.41
N THR A 177 20.57 30.80 -11.52
CA THR A 177 22.00 30.70 -11.26
C THR A 177 22.65 29.67 -12.17
N THR A 178 23.75 30.01 -12.84
CA THR A 178 24.52 29.05 -13.64
C THR A 178 25.28 28.09 -12.71
N VAL A 179 25.17 26.79 -12.96
CA VAL A 179 25.85 25.78 -12.14
C VAL A 179 27.27 25.57 -12.66
N ASN A 180 28.27 25.88 -11.84
CA ASN A 180 29.67 25.74 -12.23
C ASN A 180 30.08 24.25 -12.19
N LYS A 181 30.45 23.69 -13.35
CA LYS A 181 30.81 22.28 -13.51
C LYS A 181 32.12 21.87 -12.82
N ASN A 182 32.86 22.83 -12.26
CA ASN A 182 34.16 22.64 -11.60
C ASN A 182 34.09 22.60 -10.06
N ALA A 183 32.90 22.77 -9.46
CA ALA A 183 32.71 22.69 -8.01
C ALA A 183 32.18 21.31 -7.61
N GLU A 184 33.06 20.32 -7.54
CA GLU A 184 32.76 19.03 -6.92
C GLU A 184 32.75 19.22 -5.38
N ILE A 185 31.58 19.46 -4.81
CA ILE A 185 31.43 19.53 -3.35
C ILE A 185 31.12 18.13 -2.81
N GLN A 186 32.05 17.64 -1.99
CA GLN A 186 31.90 16.44 -1.17
C GLN A 186 30.68 16.60 -0.26
N THR A 187 29.67 15.78 -0.49
CA THR A 187 28.54 15.70 0.43
C THR A 187 28.93 14.80 1.58
N GLU A 188 29.24 15.41 2.72
CA GLU A 188 29.41 14.73 3.99
C GLU A 188 28.04 14.15 4.39
N SER A 189 27.88 12.85 4.15
CA SER A 189 26.69 12.08 4.49
C SER A 189 26.59 11.94 6.01
N ASN A 190 25.91 12.88 6.66
CA ASN A 190 25.44 12.73 8.03
C ASN A 190 24.35 11.65 8.05
N GLN A 191 24.77 10.39 8.17
CA GLN A 191 23.86 9.28 8.44
C GLN A 191 23.38 9.40 9.88
N GLY A 192 22.16 9.93 10.05
CA GLY A 192 21.41 9.74 11.28
C GLY A 192 21.30 8.24 11.61
N PRO A 193 21.17 7.86 12.89
CA PRO A 193 21.22 6.47 13.31
C PRO A 193 20.21 5.65 12.50
N SER A 194 20.72 4.60 11.85
CA SER A 194 19.92 3.70 11.04
C SER A 194 18.76 3.15 11.85
N TYR A 195 17.63 2.88 11.21
CA TYR A 195 16.44 2.28 11.85
C TYR A 195 16.77 1.01 12.67
N ILE A 196 17.88 0.35 12.33
CA ILE A 196 18.46 -0.80 13.04
C ILE A 196 18.84 -0.43 14.49
N VAL A 197 19.42 0.76 14.70
CA VAL A 197 19.79 1.29 16.03
C VAL A 197 18.54 1.60 16.87
N VAL A 198 17.48 2.12 16.25
CA VAL A 198 16.22 2.41 16.93
C VAL A 198 15.52 1.12 17.36
N VAL A 199 15.52 0.09 16.49
CA VAL A 199 14.91 -1.20 16.78
C VAL A 199 15.69 -1.97 17.85
N SER A 200 17.03 -1.92 17.85
CA SER A 200 17.84 -2.64 18.84
C SER A 200 17.64 -2.10 20.27
N VAL A 201 17.53 -0.78 20.43
CA VAL A 201 17.24 -0.15 21.74
C VAL A 201 15.86 -0.55 22.26
N GLY A 202 14.84 -0.61 21.39
CA GLY A 202 13.49 -1.05 21.76
C GLY A 202 13.43 -2.50 22.26
N ILE A 203 14.17 -3.40 21.62
CA ILE A 203 14.26 -4.82 22.03
C ILE A 203 14.94 -4.95 23.40
N ILE A 204 16.03 -4.23 23.63
CA ILE A 204 16.75 -4.27 24.91
C ILE A 204 15.86 -3.78 26.06
N ILE A 205 15.12 -2.68 25.86
CA ILE A 205 14.19 -2.15 26.86
C ILE A 205 13.11 -3.18 27.20
N MET A 206 12.50 -3.82 26.19
CA MET A 206 11.47 -4.85 26.42
C MET A 206 12.01 -6.07 27.19
N LEU A 207 13.23 -6.50 26.89
CA LEU A 207 13.87 -7.61 27.61
C LEU A 207 14.19 -7.24 29.08
N THR A 208 14.66 -6.02 29.34
CA THR A 208 14.92 -5.58 30.72
C THR A 208 13.64 -5.51 31.57
N ILE A 209 12.52 -5.02 31.00
CA ILE A 209 11.23 -4.93 31.70
C ILE A 209 10.68 -6.32 32.02
N THR A 210 10.75 -7.25 31.07
CA THR A 210 10.27 -8.63 31.27
C THR A 210 11.09 -9.37 32.33
N ILE A 211 12.42 -9.28 32.29
CA ILE A 211 13.30 -9.86 33.31
C ILE A 211 13.03 -9.24 34.68
N PHE A 212 12.89 -7.92 34.76
CA PHE A 212 12.59 -7.22 36.01
C PHE A 212 11.22 -7.61 36.58
N GLY A 213 10.20 -7.74 35.72
CA GLY A 213 8.87 -8.19 36.08
C GLY A 213 8.87 -9.61 36.67
N ILE A 214 9.55 -10.55 35.99
CA ILE A 214 9.68 -11.94 36.46
C ILE A 214 10.43 -11.98 37.80
N TRP A 215 11.51 -11.21 37.95
CA TRP A 215 12.25 -11.12 39.19
C TRP A 215 11.38 -10.58 40.35
N ARG A 216 10.57 -9.55 40.09
CA ARG A 216 9.68 -8.95 41.09
C ARG A 216 8.57 -9.92 41.53
N ILE A 217 8.01 -10.70 40.60
CA ILE A 217 7.00 -11.73 40.89
C ILE A 217 7.62 -12.86 41.72
N LYS A 218 8.80 -13.36 41.32
CA LYS A 218 9.52 -14.40 42.06
C LYS A 218 9.90 -13.96 43.48
N LYS A 219 10.26 -12.68 43.67
CA LYS A 219 10.56 -12.13 45.00
C LYS A 219 9.32 -12.03 45.89
N ARG A 220 8.15 -11.69 45.34
CA ARG A 220 6.88 -11.67 46.08
C ARG A 220 6.42 -13.06 46.52
N ASN A 221 6.61 -14.08 45.69
CA ASN A 221 6.20 -15.46 46.00
C ASN A 221 7.13 -16.18 47.00
N LYS A 222 8.28 -15.59 47.34
CA LYS A 222 9.21 -16.15 48.34
C LYS A 222 8.92 -15.64 49.78
N PHE A 223 7.96 -14.72 49.92
CA PHE A 223 7.57 -14.10 51.20
C PHE A 223 6.11 -14.40 51.60
N SER A 224 5.44 -15.32 50.90
CA SER A 224 4.20 -15.97 51.33
C SER A 224 4.48 -17.44 51.61
#